data_AF-A0AA43KVK7-F1
#
_entry.id   AF-A0AA43KVK7-F1
#
_cell.length_a   1.000
_cell.length_b   1.000
_cell.length_c   1.000
_cell.angle_alpha   90.00
_cell.angle_beta   90.00
_cell.angle_gamma   90.00
#
_symmetry.space_group_name_H-M   'P 1'
#
loop_
_entity.id
_entity.type
_entity.pdbx_description
1 polymer ?
#
loop_
_entity_poly.entity_id
_entity_poly.type
_entity_poly.pdbx_seq_one_letter_code
_entity_poly.pdbx_strand_id
1 'polypeptide(L)'
;MKENKKSPWAWIPSLYLAEGLPYVAVMTISVIMYKRMGISNTDIALYTSWLYLPWVIKPLWSPFVDLLKTKRWWIVTMQILIGAGFAGIAFTIPLPFFFQATLAFFWLLAFSSATHDIAADGFYMLGLNTNQQAKYVGIRSTFYRVATIMGQGVLIILAGFLESTSGLEPLKINIDASPQYTQSTLYIPTLSDTNAKDGEIHFILDRDNIRIGTQSVNKDSLDTFLKKVNKMNLDNGFVIKEAEKNKSKDGWWKINVSQPLGNWIKENFGEKRYVEKSAHSGNVAVAAVRLSKQPEQGKEMVLNTTMNRGDNSISLLHGERLAFNEANWNKTAYLVFQIDPKLNTASTAEYKGLSGNIPFAWSITFFVLAGLFIVFSFYHRVVLPKPDSDKSHAHLTAGSIMNEFISTFKSFFKKPQAAAAIFFMLTFRFSEAQILKLINPFLLDSRDIGGLGLTTGEVGLVYGTIGIIGLTLGGIIGGLVAAKGGLRKWLWPMTFSMLLTIATFLYLSFTQTESLILINICVFIEQFGYGFGFTAYMLYLMYYSDGEQKNSPLCHLYRFYGTRYDDTGYVCRMAARTTGLQSFLHLGDDMLHNTYYSSITAQNRS
;
A
#
# COMPACT_ATOMS: atom_id res chain seq x y z
N MET A 1 -42.83 19.02 -13.04
CA MET A 1 -42.04 18.78 -11.80
C MET A 1 -40.61 19.21 -12.06
N LYS A 2 -40.04 20.14 -11.29
CA LYS A 2 -38.60 20.44 -11.36
C LYS A 2 -37.85 19.16 -10.97
N GLU A 3 -37.14 18.55 -11.91
CA GLU A 3 -36.20 17.47 -11.60
C GLU A 3 -35.23 17.99 -10.53
N ASN A 4 -35.30 17.45 -9.31
CA ASN A 4 -34.31 17.69 -8.29
C ASN A 4 -33.00 17.04 -8.75
N LYS A 5 -32.27 17.72 -9.65
CA LYS A 5 -30.93 17.33 -10.07
C LYS A 5 -30.00 17.48 -8.88
N LYS A 6 -29.84 16.40 -8.12
CA LYS A 6 -28.90 16.33 -7.01
C LYS A 6 -27.51 16.64 -7.54
N SER A 7 -26.82 17.57 -6.90
CA SER A 7 -25.49 18.00 -7.31
C SER A 7 -24.52 16.80 -7.30
N PRO A 8 -23.66 16.63 -8.31
CA PRO A 8 -22.61 15.61 -8.31
C PRO A 8 -21.71 15.64 -7.07
N TRP A 9 -21.51 16.83 -6.48
CA TRP A 9 -20.79 17.01 -5.22
C TRP A 9 -21.43 16.29 -4.02
N ALA A 10 -22.73 16.01 -4.08
CA ALA A 10 -23.43 15.36 -2.97
C ALA A 10 -23.12 13.86 -2.87
N TRP A 11 -22.66 13.20 -3.94
CA TRP A 11 -22.47 11.75 -3.93
C TRP A 11 -21.11 11.29 -4.43
N ILE A 12 -20.42 12.01 -5.32
CA ILE A 12 -19.10 11.58 -5.83
C ILE A 12 -18.09 11.45 -4.68
N PRO A 13 -17.91 12.46 -3.81
CA PRO A 13 -16.96 12.35 -2.70
C PRO A 13 -17.20 11.14 -1.78
N SER A 14 -18.43 10.97 -1.32
CA SER A 14 -18.80 9.91 -0.38
C SER A 14 -18.79 8.53 -1.03
N LEU A 15 -19.17 8.43 -2.31
CA LEU A 15 -19.18 7.16 -3.04
C LEU A 15 -17.76 6.63 -3.23
N TYR A 16 -16.82 7.50 -3.63
CA TYR A 16 -15.44 7.10 -3.86
C TYR A 16 -14.62 6.95 -2.58
N LEU A 17 -15.03 7.62 -1.49
CA LEU A 17 -14.55 7.30 -0.15
C LEU A 17 -14.99 5.88 0.27
N ALA A 18 -16.26 5.55 0.07
CA ALA A 18 -16.81 4.22 0.33
C ALA A 18 -16.25 3.14 -0.61
N GLU A 19 -15.77 3.53 -1.79
CA GLU A 19 -15.09 2.63 -2.74
C GLU A 19 -13.67 2.28 -2.28
N GLY A 20 -12.90 3.25 -1.78
CA GLY A 20 -11.50 3.03 -1.41
C GLY A 20 -11.30 2.34 -0.05
N LEU A 21 -12.15 2.59 0.94
CA LEU A 21 -11.97 2.05 2.31
C LEU A 21 -11.92 0.51 2.38
N PRO A 22 -12.79 -0.26 1.69
CA PRO A 22 -12.76 -1.72 1.72
C PRO A 22 -11.49 -2.29 1.11
N TYR A 23 -11.01 -1.68 0.02
CA TYR A 23 -9.75 -2.03 -0.62
C TYR A 23 -8.59 -1.88 0.37
N VAL A 24 -8.49 -0.75 1.05
CA VAL A 24 -7.43 -0.45 2.02
C VAL A 24 -7.50 -1.39 3.22
N ALA A 25 -8.72 -1.70 3.67
CA ALA A 25 -8.92 -2.65 4.76
C ALA A 25 -8.39 -4.05 4.41
N VAL A 26 -8.66 -4.51 3.19
CA VAL A 26 -8.21 -5.83 2.72
C VAL A 26 -6.71 -5.86 2.45
N MET A 27 -6.15 -4.81 1.85
CA MET A 27 -4.76 -4.82 1.37
C MET A 27 -3.74 -4.40 2.43
N THR A 28 -4.11 -3.50 3.33
CA THR A 28 -3.18 -2.94 4.32
C THR A 28 -3.58 -3.29 5.74
N ILE A 29 -4.84 -3.06 6.11
CA ILE A 29 -5.27 -3.25 7.50
C ILE A 29 -5.22 -4.73 7.88
N SER A 30 -5.60 -5.65 6.98
CA SER A 30 -5.50 -7.10 7.22
C SER A 30 -4.08 -7.54 7.59
N VAL A 31 -3.07 -7.06 6.84
CA VAL A 31 -1.65 -7.36 7.05
C VAL A 31 -1.19 -6.86 8.41
N ILE A 32 -1.53 -5.62 8.75
CA ILE A 32 -1.15 -5.00 10.03
C ILE A 32 -1.84 -5.70 11.20
N MET A 33 -3.14 -5.99 11.07
CA MET A 33 -3.91 -6.73 12.07
C MET A 33 -3.30 -8.11 12.33
N TYR A 34 -3.05 -8.91 11.29
CA TYR A 34 -2.48 -10.25 11.44
C TYR A 34 -1.08 -10.22 12.03
N LYS A 35 -0.25 -9.25 11.63
CA LYS A 35 1.08 -9.05 12.19
C LYS A 35 1.00 -8.75 13.70
N ARG A 36 0.07 -7.86 14.10
CA ARG A 36 -0.19 -7.52 15.52
C ARG A 36 -0.76 -8.70 16.31
N MET A 37 -1.53 -9.57 15.68
CA MET A 37 -2.07 -10.80 16.26
C MET A 37 -1.05 -11.95 16.29
N GLY A 38 0.19 -11.75 15.83
CA GLY A 38 1.27 -12.72 15.91
C GLY A 38 1.28 -13.77 14.79
N ILE A 39 0.57 -13.55 13.68
CA ILE A 39 0.67 -14.40 12.49
C ILE A 39 2.01 -14.14 11.78
N SER A 40 2.63 -15.21 11.28
CA SER A 40 3.93 -15.13 10.60
C SER A 40 3.87 -14.26 9.33
N ASN A 41 4.96 -13.56 9.01
CA ASN A 41 5.03 -12.73 7.80
C ASN A 41 4.87 -13.59 6.52
N THR A 42 5.34 -14.84 6.57
CA THR A 42 5.21 -15.79 5.45
C THR A 42 3.75 -16.16 5.19
N ASP A 43 2.99 -16.46 6.24
CA ASP A 43 1.58 -16.81 6.11
C ASP A 43 0.77 -15.57 5.70
N ILE A 44 1.05 -14.41 6.30
CA ILE A 44 0.44 -13.14 5.88
C ILE A 44 0.68 -12.90 4.39
N ALA A 45 1.93 -13.01 3.92
CA ALA A 45 2.26 -12.80 2.52
C ALA A 45 1.57 -13.82 1.61
N LEU A 46 1.55 -15.10 2.00
CA LEU A 46 0.92 -16.16 1.22
C LEU A 46 -0.59 -15.93 1.11
N TYR A 47 -1.29 -15.77 2.22
CA TYR A 47 -2.75 -15.72 2.26
C TYR A 47 -3.32 -14.37 1.82
N THR A 48 -2.71 -13.24 2.22
CA THR A 48 -3.23 -11.91 1.83
C THR A 48 -2.98 -11.61 0.34
N SER A 49 -1.99 -12.23 -0.29
CA SER A 49 -1.78 -12.11 -1.75
C SER A 49 -2.99 -12.59 -2.57
N TRP A 50 -3.72 -13.60 -2.09
CA TRP A 50 -4.93 -14.10 -2.75
C TRP A 50 -6.14 -13.20 -2.54
N LEU A 51 -6.14 -12.38 -1.48
CA LEU A 51 -7.23 -11.45 -1.23
C LEU A 51 -7.37 -10.42 -2.35
N TYR A 52 -6.27 -10.06 -3.03
CA TYR A 52 -6.30 -9.11 -4.17
C TYR A 52 -6.96 -9.69 -5.43
N LEU A 53 -7.06 -11.02 -5.56
CA LEU A 53 -7.53 -11.69 -6.76
C LEU A 53 -8.85 -11.13 -7.31
N PRO A 54 -9.89 -10.84 -6.50
CA PRO A 54 -11.18 -10.40 -7.00
C PRO A 54 -11.10 -9.10 -7.81
N TRP A 55 -10.22 -8.16 -7.46
CA TRP A 55 -10.03 -6.91 -8.22
C TRP A 55 -9.49 -7.17 -9.63
N VAL A 56 -8.73 -8.26 -9.83
CA VAL A 56 -8.14 -8.66 -11.11
C VAL A 56 -9.13 -9.42 -11.98
N ILE A 57 -9.86 -10.37 -11.41
CA ILE A 57 -10.74 -11.28 -12.17
C ILE A 57 -12.18 -10.80 -12.28
N LYS A 58 -12.52 -9.64 -11.70
CA LYS A 58 -13.85 -9.04 -11.85
C LYS A 58 -14.37 -8.78 -13.26
N PRO A 59 -13.54 -8.65 -14.33
CA PRO A 59 -14.06 -8.65 -15.70
C PRO A 59 -14.97 -9.84 -16.02
N LEU A 60 -14.78 -10.98 -15.34
CA LEU A 60 -15.57 -12.19 -15.56
C LEU A 60 -17.03 -12.04 -15.11
N TRP A 61 -17.32 -11.21 -14.10
CA TRP A 61 -18.68 -11.01 -13.59
C TRP A 61 -19.22 -9.58 -13.76
N SER A 62 -18.41 -8.63 -14.23
CA SER A 62 -18.90 -7.27 -14.53
C SER A 62 -20.14 -7.23 -15.42
N PRO A 63 -20.31 -8.11 -16.46
CA PRO A 63 -21.52 -8.09 -17.29
C PRO A 63 -22.80 -8.39 -16.52
N PHE A 64 -22.73 -9.24 -15.50
CA PHE A 64 -23.88 -9.55 -14.65
C PHE A 64 -24.27 -8.35 -13.80
N VAL A 65 -23.28 -7.61 -13.29
CA VAL A 65 -23.50 -6.38 -12.52
C VAL A 65 -24.03 -5.25 -13.41
N ASP A 66 -23.68 -5.26 -14.70
CA ASP A 66 -24.17 -4.33 -15.71
C ASP A 66 -25.62 -4.58 -16.11
N LEU A 67 -26.04 -5.85 -16.25
CA LEU A 67 -27.29 -6.20 -16.90
C LEU A 67 -28.43 -6.64 -15.95
N LEU A 68 -28.12 -7.23 -14.79
CA LEU A 68 -29.15 -7.85 -13.94
C LEU A 68 -30.04 -6.83 -13.22
N LYS A 69 -29.45 -5.82 -12.59
CA LYS A 69 -30.13 -4.85 -11.71
C LYS A 69 -29.55 -3.46 -11.88
N THR A 70 -30.29 -2.46 -11.39
CA THR A 70 -29.86 -1.07 -11.41
C THR A 70 -28.56 -0.86 -10.63
N LYS A 71 -27.71 0.04 -11.10
CA LYS A 71 -26.43 0.37 -10.45
C LYS A 71 -26.60 0.86 -9.03
N ARG A 72 -27.63 1.66 -8.77
CA ARG A 72 -27.96 2.13 -7.40
C ARG A 72 -28.25 0.98 -6.45
N TRP A 73 -28.96 -0.05 -6.92
CA TRP A 73 -29.24 -1.24 -6.12
C TRP A 73 -27.96 -1.98 -5.78
N TRP A 74 -27.08 -2.20 -6.76
CA TRP A 74 -25.78 -2.83 -6.51
C TRP A 74 -24.90 -2.03 -5.55
N ILE A 75 -24.83 -0.70 -5.68
CA ILE A 75 -24.06 0.16 -4.77
C ILE A 75 -24.56 -0.02 -3.32
N VAL A 76 -25.86 0.14 -3.09
CA VAL A 76 -26.43 0.07 -1.74
C VAL A 76 -26.34 -1.35 -1.16
N THR A 77 -26.65 -2.37 -1.96
CA THR A 77 -26.55 -3.78 -1.53
C THR A 77 -25.11 -4.15 -1.19
N MET A 78 -24.14 -3.75 -2.01
CA MET A 78 -22.73 -4.02 -1.72
C MET A 78 -22.23 -3.24 -0.51
N GLN A 79 -22.69 -2.02 -0.27
CA GLN A 79 -22.35 -1.29 0.96
C GLN A 79 -22.86 -2.02 2.21
N ILE A 80 -24.06 -2.59 2.16
CA ILE A 80 -24.59 -3.44 3.25
C ILE A 80 -23.76 -4.71 3.40
N LEU A 81 -23.42 -5.39 2.29
CA LEU A 81 -22.60 -6.62 2.34
C LEU A 81 -21.17 -6.36 2.82
N ILE A 82 -20.57 -5.23 2.45
CA ILE A 82 -19.27 -4.79 2.96
C ILE A 82 -19.37 -4.50 4.45
N GLY A 83 -20.42 -3.80 4.90
CA GLY A 83 -20.68 -3.57 6.33
C GLY A 83 -20.86 -4.88 7.10
N ALA A 84 -21.61 -5.83 6.54
CA ALA A 84 -21.76 -7.18 7.10
C ALA A 84 -20.44 -7.96 7.10
N GLY A 85 -19.60 -7.80 6.07
CA GLY A 85 -18.26 -8.38 6.01
C GLY A 85 -17.36 -7.84 7.12
N PHE A 86 -17.37 -6.52 7.34
CA PHE A 86 -16.65 -5.90 8.46
C PHE A 86 -17.17 -6.38 9.82
N ALA A 87 -18.48 -6.47 10.01
CA ALA A 87 -19.06 -7.03 11.22
C ALA A 87 -18.67 -8.51 11.39
N GLY A 88 -18.66 -9.29 10.31
CA GLY A 88 -18.22 -10.68 10.31
C GLY A 88 -16.76 -10.84 10.74
N ILE A 89 -15.86 -9.98 10.24
CA ILE A 89 -14.48 -9.90 10.73
C ILE A 89 -14.46 -9.60 12.23
N ALA A 90 -15.19 -8.57 12.67
CA ALA A 90 -15.24 -8.18 14.07
C ALA A 90 -15.71 -9.30 15.01
N PHE A 91 -16.77 -10.04 14.64
CA PHE A 91 -17.27 -11.16 15.43
C PHE A 91 -16.38 -12.39 15.42
N THR A 92 -15.55 -12.56 14.38
CA THR A 92 -14.69 -13.74 14.24
C THR A 92 -13.30 -13.59 14.82
N ILE A 93 -12.85 -12.36 15.09
CA ILE A 93 -11.56 -12.08 15.74
C ILE A 93 -11.40 -12.82 17.09
N PRO A 94 -12.41 -12.88 17.99
CA PRO A 94 -12.27 -13.57 19.27
C PRO A 94 -12.31 -15.11 19.20
N LEU A 95 -12.55 -15.70 18.01
CA LEU A 95 -12.73 -17.14 17.88
C LEU A 95 -11.38 -17.90 17.88
N PRO A 96 -11.34 -19.18 18.32
CA PRO A 96 -10.11 -19.98 18.31
C PRO A 96 -9.49 -20.16 16.91
N PHE A 97 -10.33 -20.15 15.86
CA PHE A 97 -9.92 -20.25 14.45
C PHE A 97 -10.00 -18.89 13.73
N PHE A 98 -9.73 -17.80 14.46
CA PHE A 98 -9.91 -16.43 13.95
C PHE A 98 -9.22 -16.21 12.61
N PHE A 99 -8.02 -16.77 12.40
CA PHE A 99 -7.25 -16.55 11.19
C PHE A 99 -8.00 -17.05 9.95
N GLN A 100 -8.50 -18.29 9.96
CA GLN A 100 -9.27 -18.82 8.83
C GLN A 100 -10.62 -18.09 8.67
N ALA A 101 -11.29 -17.81 9.79
CA ALA A 101 -12.60 -17.17 9.79
C ALA A 101 -12.55 -15.74 9.23
N THR A 102 -11.65 -14.91 9.78
CA THR A 102 -11.45 -13.53 9.32
C THR A 102 -10.98 -13.49 7.87
N LEU A 103 -10.10 -14.42 7.44
CA LEU A 103 -9.68 -14.53 6.05
C LEU A 103 -10.85 -14.82 5.11
N ALA A 104 -11.77 -15.71 5.49
CA ALA A 104 -12.97 -15.99 4.71
C ALA A 104 -13.85 -14.74 4.56
N PHE A 105 -14.05 -13.98 5.66
CA PHE A 105 -14.80 -12.72 5.59
C PHE A 105 -14.07 -11.63 4.80
N PHE A 106 -12.75 -11.52 4.89
CA PHE A 106 -11.97 -10.62 4.03
C PHE A 106 -12.10 -10.98 2.55
N TRP A 107 -12.18 -12.26 2.23
CA TRP A 107 -12.40 -12.72 0.85
C TRP A 107 -13.79 -12.34 0.34
N LEU A 108 -14.84 -12.55 1.15
CA LEU A 108 -16.20 -12.08 0.82
C LEU A 108 -16.26 -10.56 0.68
N LEU A 109 -15.56 -9.83 1.56
CA LEU A 109 -15.46 -8.38 1.52
C LEU A 109 -14.73 -7.90 0.26
N ALA A 110 -13.66 -8.59 -0.16
CA ALA A 110 -12.94 -8.31 -1.40
C ALA A 110 -13.82 -8.48 -2.64
N PHE A 111 -14.62 -9.56 -2.72
CA PHE A 111 -15.61 -9.73 -3.80
C PHE A 111 -16.69 -8.66 -3.79
N SER A 112 -17.18 -8.32 -2.60
CA SER A 112 -18.20 -7.28 -2.42
C SER A 112 -17.68 -5.90 -2.81
N SER A 113 -16.43 -5.58 -2.44
CA SER A 113 -15.73 -4.36 -2.86
C SER A 113 -15.51 -4.34 -4.37
N ALA A 114 -14.94 -5.39 -4.96
CA ALA A 114 -14.73 -5.44 -6.41
C ALA A 114 -16.04 -5.24 -7.21
N THR A 115 -17.16 -5.76 -6.70
CA THR A 115 -18.50 -5.61 -7.26
C THR A 115 -19.09 -4.22 -7.03
N HIS A 116 -18.91 -3.64 -5.84
CA HIS A 116 -19.25 -2.26 -5.54
C HIS A 116 -18.56 -1.32 -6.52
N ASP A 117 -17.28 -1.55 -6.80
CA ASP A 117 -16.49 -0.68 -7.67
C ASP A 117 -16.99 -0.73 -9.12
N ILE A 118 -17.41 -1.91 -9.62
CA ILE A 118 -18.08 -2.02 -10.93
C ILE A 118 -19.36 -1.18 -10.96
N ALA A 119 -20.15 -1.24 -9.88
CA ALA A 119 -21.42 -0.52 -9.80
C ALA A 119 -21.23 1.00 -9.64
N ALA A 120 -20.27 1.43 -8.82
CA ALA A 120 -19.96 2.82 -8.54
C ALA A 120 -19.39 3.53 -9.78
N ASP A 121 -18.41 2.93 -10.45
CA ASP A 121 -17.86 3.48 -11.68
C ASP A 121 -18.89 3.42 -12.82
N GLY A 122 -19.65 2.33 -12.96
CA GLY A 122 -20.75 2.26 -13.92
C GLY A 122 -21.80 3.35 -13.68
N PHE A 123 -22.17 3.61 -12.43
CA PHE A 123 -23.10 4.66 -12.06
C PHE A 123 -22.54 6.06 -12.34
N TYR A 124 -21.25 6.30 -12.11
CA TYR A 124 -20.59 7.56 -12.44
C TYR A 124 -20.73 7.91 -13.93
N MET A 125 -20.64 6.89 -14.80
CA MET A 125 -20.82 7.09 -16.23
C MET A 125 -22.27 7.38 -16.64
N LEU A 126 -23.25 6.75 -15.99
CA LEU A 126 -24.67 6.95 -16.28
C LEU A 126 -25.22 8.25 -15.68
N GLY A 127 -24.74 8.63 -14.50
CA GLY A 127 -25.25 9.76 -13.74
C GLY A 127 -24.73 11.13 -14.17
N LEU A 128 -23.69 11.18 -15.01
CA LEU A 128 -23.02 12.41 -15.44
C LEU A 128 -22.88 12.47 -16.96
N ASN A 129 -22.98 13.66 -17.52
CA ASN A 129 -22.62 13.88 -18.93
C ASN A 129 -21.10 13.97 -19.12
N THR A 130 -20.60 13.82 -20.35
CA THR A 130 -19.15 13.77 -20.66
C THR A 130 -18.36 14.97 -20.11
N ASN A 131 -18.94 16.18 -20.13
CA ASN A 131 -18.29 17.38 -19.59
C ASN A 131 -18.20 17.33 -18.05
N GLN A 132 -19.27 16.89 -17.37
CA GLN A 132 -19.25 16.68 -15.93
C GLN A 132 -18.28 15.55 -15.54
N GLN A 133 -18.23 14.45 -16.30
CA GLN A 133 -17.28 13.36 -16.04
C GLN A 133 -15.83 13.85 -16.10
N ALA A 134 -15.49 14.73 -17.06
CA ALA A 134 -14.17 15.35 -17.12
C ALA A 134 -13.93 16.28 -15.92
N LYS A 135 -14.94 17.06 -15.50
CA LYS A 135 -14.81 17.97 -14.36
C LYS A 135 -14.61 17.25 -13.02
N TYR A 136 -15.30 16.12 -12.81
CA TYR A 136 -15.33 15.43 -11.52
C TYR A 136 -14.34 14.26 -11.39
N VAL A 137 -13.59 13.92 -12.45
CA VAL A 137 -12.58 12.86 -12.36
C VAL A 137 -11.55 13.12 -11.26
N GLY A 138 -11.02 14.35 -11.21
CA GLY A 138 -10.01 14.70 -10.20
C GLY A 138 -10.56 14.54 -8.79
N ILE A 139 -11.80 14.98 -8.56
CA ILE A 139 -12.49 14.88 -7.27
C ILE A 139 -12.67 13.42 -6.85
N ARG A 140 -13.14 12.56 -7.77
CA ARG A 140 -13.22 11.12 -7.52
C ARG A 140 -11.86 10.57 -7.03
N SER A 141 -10.80 10.83 -7.79
CA SER A 141 -9.48 10.28 -7.50
C SER A 141 -8.93 10.80 -6.18
N THR A 142 -9.22 12.05 -5.83
CA THR A 142 -8.88 12.63 -4.53
C THR A 142 -9.59 11.91 -3.39
N PHE A 143 -10.90 11.71 -3.46
CA PHE A 143 -11.64 11.08 -2.37
C PHE A 143 -11.32 9.59 -2.20
N TYR A 144 -10.96 8.89 -3.29
CA TYR A 144 -10.38 7.55 -3.18
C TYR A 144 -9.06 7.55 -2.39
N ARG A 145 -8.18 8.55 -2.58
CA ARG A 145 -6.96 8.69 -1.77
C ARG A 145 -7.23 9.05 -0.32
N VAL A 146 -8.20 9.92 -0.09
CA VAL A 146 -8.63 10.26 1.27
C VAL A 146 -9.06 8.97 1.99
N ALA A 147 -9.71 8.04 1.29
CA ALA A 147 -10.00 6.71 1.83
C ALA A 147 -8.73 5.94 2.22
N THR A 148 -7.71 5.93 1.36
CA THR A 148 -6.41 5.30 1.65
C THR A 148 -5.72 5.90 2.86
N ILE A 149 -5.65 7.23 2.94
CA ILE A 149 -5.04 7.94 4.08
C ILE A 149 -5.84 7.71 5.36
N MET A 150 -7.17 7.75 5.29
CA MET A 150 -8.04 7.47 6.43
C MET A 150 -7.86 6.02 6.91
N GLY A 151 -7.77 5.07 5.97
CA GLY A 151 -7.61 3.65 6.29
C GLY A 151 -6.26 3.30 6.88
N GLN A 152 -5.17 3.85 6.34
CA GLN A 152 -3.80 3.60 6.82
C GLN A 152 -3.39 4.51 7.97
N GLY A 153 -4.04 5.66 8.16
CA GLY A 153 -3.76 6.61 9.24
C GLY A 153 -4.79 6.50 10.37
N VAL A 154 -5.96 7.11 10.16
CA VAL A 154 -6.98 7.30 11.21
C VAL A 154 -7.42 5.98 11.85
N LEU A 155 -7.69 4.95 11.04
CA LEU A 155 -8.16 3.66 11.58
C LEU A 155 -7.08 2.92 12.38
N ILE A 156 -5.82 3.01 11.97
CA ILE A 156 -4.70 2.40 12.70
C ILE A 156 -4.46 3.12 14.02
N ILE A 157 -4.55 4.46 14.01
CA ILE A 157 -4.47 5.27 15.23
C ILE A 157 -5.62 4.93 16.18
N LEU A 158 -6.85 4.75 15.67
CA LEU A 158 -8.00 4.33 16.48
C LEU A 158 -7.77 2.97 17.14
N ALA A 159 -7.30 1.97 16.38
CA ALA A 159 -6.99 0.65 16.91
C ALA A 159 -5.90 0.73 18.00
N GLY A 160 -4.83 1.49 17.76
CA GLY A 160 -3.76 1.71 18.74
C GLY A 160 -4.23 2.44 20.00
N PHE A 161 -5.14 3.41 19.87
CA PHE A 161 -5.75 4.10 21.00
C PHE A 161 -6.59 3.14 21.86
N LEU A 162 -7.46 2.34 21.25
CA LEU A 162 -8.27 1.34 21.95
C LEU A 162 -7.42 0.28 22.66
N GLU A 163 -6.32 -0.13 22.04
CA GLU A 163 -5.33 -1.01 22.66
C GLU A 163 -4.70 -0.33 23.89
N SER A 164 -4.28 0.92 23.78
CA SER A 164 -3.70 1.66 24.91
C SER A 164 -4.63 1.83 26.11
N THR A 165 -5.95 1.91 25.89
CA THR A 165 -6.94 2.04 26.97
C THR A 165 -7.32 0.73 27.64
N SER A 166 -7.02 -0.42 27.02
CA SER A 166 -7.42 -1.75 27.52
C SER A 166 -6.29 -2.53 28.18
N GLY A 167 -5.05 -2.02 28.10
CA GLY A 167 -3.85 -2.67 28.63
C GLY A 167 -3.24 -1.94 29.81
N LEU A 168 -2.03 -2.36 30.17
CA LEU A 168 -1.22 -1.68 31.17
C LEU A 168 -0.79 -0.29 30.68
N GLU A 169 -0.28 0.53 31.59
CA GLU A 169 0.32 1.82 31.24
C GLU A 169 1.32 1.63 30.09
N PRO A 170 1.20 2.42 29.00
CA PRO A 170 2.08 2.29 27.85
C PRO A 170 3.55 2.46 28.24
N LEU A 171 4.37 1.47 27.91
CA LEU A 171 5.81 1.52 28.11
C LEU A 171 6.40 2.55 27.14
N LYS A 172 6.89 3.67 27.63
CA LYS A 172 7.54 4.70 26.81
C LYS A 172 9.02 4.39 26.68
N ILE A 173 9.51 4.34 25.45
CA ILE A 173 10.91 4.11 25.11
C ILE A 173 11.37 5.31 24.30
N ASN A 174 12.18 6.17 24.90
CA ASN A 174 12.76 7.31 24.20
C ASN A 174 14.10 6.93 23.62
N ILE A 175 14.31 7.28 22.36
CA ILE A 175 15.54 6.99 21.63
C ILE A 175 16.12 8.29 21.11
N ASP A 176 17.34 8.59 21.55
CA ASP A 176 18.10 9.75 21.12
C ASP A 176 19.25 9.29 20.23
N ALA A 177 19.18 9.59 18.94
CA ALA A 177 20.27 9.38 17.99
C ALA A 177 21.09 10.67 17.87
N SER A 178 22.41 10.60 18.04
CA SER A 178 23.27 11.78 17.87
C SER A 178 24.69 11.38 17.46
N PRO A 179 25.36 12.19 16.61
CA PRO A 179 26.79 12.04 16.32
C PRO A 179 27.69 12.17 17.56
N GLN A 180 27.19 12.81 18.61
CA GLN A 180 27.93 13.01 19.86
C GLN A 180 28.03 11.73 20.70
N TYR A 181 27.19 10.74 20.45
CA TYR A 181 27.24 9.46 21.14
C TYR A 181 28.24 8.53 20.44
N THR A 182 29.35 8.23 21.10
CA THR A 182 30.31 7.22 20.62
C THR A 182 29.94 5.87 21.21
N GLN A 183 29.35 4.97 20.41
CA GLN A 183 29.23 3.56 20.76
C GLN A 183 30.37 2.79 20.10
N SER A 184 31.37 2.43 20.89
CA SER A 184 32.53 1.66 20.42
C SER A 184 32.30 0.15 20.38
N THR A 185 31.25 -0.37 21.04
CA THR A 185 30.90 -1.81 21.04
C THR A 185 29.39 -2.05 21.08
N LEU A 186 28.93 -3.09 20.37
CA LEU A 186 27.55 -3.59 20.45
C LEU A 186 27.34 -4.27 21.81
N TYR A 187 26.51 -3.68 22.66
CA TYR A 187 26.28 -4.13 24.02
C TYR A 187 24.86 -4.68 24.21
N ILE A 188 24.74 -5.84 24.85
CA ILE A 188 23.45 -6.40 25.28
C ILE A 188 23.25 -6.00 26.74
N PRO A 189 22.25 -5.17 27.07
CA PRO A 189 21.99 -4.75 28.44
C PRO A 189 21.54 -5.91 29.32
N THR A 190 21.87 -5.82 30.61
CA THR A 190 21.38 -6.73 31.64
C THR A 190 20.48 -5.95 32.60
N LEU A 191 19.29 -6.49 32.88
CA LEU A 191 18.40 -5.94 33.89
C LEU A 191 18.90 -6.37 35.27
N SER A 192 19.17 -5.39 36.15
CA SER A 192 19.50 -5.65 37.55
C SER A 192 18.22 -5.90 38.36
N ASP A 193 18.24 -6.84 39.31
CA ASP A 193 17.08 -7.25 40.10
C ASP A 193 16.55 -6.19 41.09
N THR A 194 17.22 -5.05 41.19
CA THR A 194 16.91 -3.95 42.13
C THR A 194 15.66 -3.13 41.79
N ASN A 195 14.99 -3.39 40.66
CA ASN A 195 13.80 -2.66 40.21
C ASN A 195 12.47 -3.41 40.40
N ALA A 196 12.40 -4.43 41.26
CA ALA A 196 11.13 -5.01 41.69
C ALA A 196 10.39 -4.03 42.62
N LYS A 197 9.78 -2.99 42.04
CA LYS A 197 8.90 -2.08 42.77
C LYS A 197 7.57 -2.77 43.07
N ASP A 198 7.15 -2.67 44.32
CA ASP A 198 5.82 -3.07 44.78
C ASP A 198 4.75 -2.22 44.06
N GLY A 199 3.76 -2.85 43.43
CA GLY A 199 2.75 -2.16 42.62
C GLY A 199 1.98 -3.04 41.64
N GLU A 200 1.16 -2.43 40.77
CA GLU A 200 0.48 -3.11 39.67
C GLU A 200 1.48 -3.64 38.62
N ILE A 201 1.09 -4.69 37.90
CA ILE A 201 1.93 -5.32 36.88
C ILE A 201 2.26 -4.31 35.77
N HIS A 202 3.55 -4.07 35.54
CA HIS A 202 4.07 -3.16 34.51
C HIS A 202 5.36 -3.72 33.87
N PHE A 203 5.73 -3.18 32.72
CA PHE A 203 6.99 -3.52 32.05
C PHE A 203 8.15 -2.68 32.60
N ILE A 204 9.28 -3.33 32.85
CA ILE A 204 10.51 -2.71 33.33
C ILE A 204 11.49 -2.64 32.17
N LEU A 205 12.02 -1.44 31.90
CA LEU A 205 13.12 -1.20 30.97
C LEU A 205 14.46 -1.15 31.71
N ASP A 206 15.54 -1.46 31.00
CA ASP A 206 16.90 -1.32 31.51
C ASP A 206 17.32 0.14 31.70
N ARG A 207 16.76 1.05 30.89
CA ARG A 207 17.04 2.49 30.95
C ARG A 207 15.87 3.30 30.38
N ASP A 208 15.71 4.54 30.87
CA ASP A 208 14.63 5.44 30.43
C ASP A 208 14.85 6.00 29.02
N ASN A 209 16.10 6.34 28.69
CA ASN A 209 16.49 6.87 27.38
C ASN A 209 17.59 6.00 26.75
N ILE A 210 17.35 5.55 25.52
CA ILE A 210 18.31 4.78 24.72
C ILE A 210 19.07 5.76 23.84
N ARG A 211 20.38 5.80 23.99
CA ARG A 211 21.27 6.67 23.20
C ARG A 211 21.97 5.85 22.14
N ILE A 212 21.87 6.29 20.87
CA ILE A 212 22.47 5.61 19.72
C ILE A 212 23.42 6.57 19.00
N GLY A 213 24.65 6.13 18.76
CA GLY A 213 25.59 6.88 17.93
C GLY A 213 25.25 6.78 16.45
N THR A 214 25.39 7.86 15.69
CA THR A 214 25.15 7.85 14.22
C THR A 214 26.25 7.16 13.41
N GLN A 215 27.31 6.68 14.06
CA GLN A 215 28.44 6.03 13.40
C GLN A 215 28.04 4.66 12.85
N SER A 216 28.45 4.38 11.61
CA SER A 216 28.08 3.14 10.93
C SER A 216 28.86 1.93 11.45
N VAL A 217 28.21 0.76 11.47
CA VAL A 217 28.75 -0.50 12.02
C VAL A 217 28.92 -1.53 10.91
N ASN A 218 29.96 -2.35 11.00
CA ASN A 218 30.20 -3.43 10.05
C ASN A 218 29.01 -4.41 9.98
N LYS A 219 28.54 -4.69 8.76
CA LYS A 219 27.31 -5.44 8.50
C LYS A 219 27.37 -6.91 8.97
N ASP A 220 28.50 -7.59 8.80
CA ASP A 220 28.65 -9.01 9.18
C ASP A 220 28.70 -9.16 10.71
N SER A 221 29.37 -8.22 11.37
CA SER A 221 29.41 -8.14 12.83
C SER A 221 28.01 -7.86 13.38
N LEU A 222 27.27 -6.96 12.74
CA LEU A 222 25.89 -6.65 13.11
C LEU A 222 24.97 -7.85 12.90
N ASP A 223 25.01 -8.52 11.73
CA ASP A 223 24.15 -9.68 11.45
C ASP A 223 24.38 -10.82 12.46
N THR A 224 25.64 -11.07 12.84
CA THR A 224 25.98 -12.04 13.89
C THR A 224 25.39 -11.64 15.25
N PHE A 225 25.49 -10.36 15.61
CA PHE A 225 24.92 -9.82 16.83
C PHE A 225 23.39 -9.92 16.85
N LEU A 226 22.72 -9.54 15.76
CA LEU A 226 21.26 -9.60 15.61
C LEU A 226 20.74 -11.03 15.72
N LYS A 227 21.41 -11.99 15.06
CA LYS A 227 21.11 -13.42 15.18
C LYS A 227 21.22 -13.91 16.62
N LYS A 228 22.23 -13.45 17.36
CA LYS A 228 22.40 -13.79 18.78
C LYS A 228 21.24 -13.26 19.63
N VAL A 229 20.86 -11.99 19.44
CA VAL A 229 19.74 -11.37 20.18
C VAL A 229 18.41 -12.05 19.84
N ASN A 230 18.15 -12.31 18.57
CA ASN A 230 16.94 -13.00 18.13
C ASN A 230 16.87 -14.43 18.70
N LYS A 231 17.99 -15.16 18.67
CA LYS A 231 18.09 -16.49 19.28
C LYS A 231 17.79 -16.46 20.78
N MET A 232 18.27 -15.45 21.52
CA MET A 232 17.93 -15.30 22.94
C MET A 232 16.42 -15.10 23.16
N ASN A 233 15.77 -14.27 22.34
CA ASN A 233 14.32 -14.07 22.42
C ASN A 233 13.53 -15.36 22.11
N LEU A 234 14.00 -16.16 21.13
CA LEU A 234 13.42 -17.45 20.78
C LEU A 234 13.62 -18.50 21.87
N ASP A 235 14.85 -18.65 22.39
CA ASP A 235 15.21 -19.61 23.43
C ASP A 235 14.47 -19.31 24.75
N ASN A 236 14.23 -18.03 25.03
CA ASN A 236 13.43 -17.60 26.18
C ASN A 236 11.91 -17.67 25.95
N GLY A 237 11.46 -17.99 24.72
CA GLY A 237 10.04 -18.18 24.39
C GLY A 237 9.23 -16.90 24.23
N PHE A 238 9.87 -15.75 23.97
CA PHE A 238 9.16 -14.47 23.75
C PHE A 238 8.59 -14.31 22.33
N VAL A 239 9.15 -15.05 21.38
CA VAL A 239 8.79 -15.02 19.96
C VAL A 239 8.44 -16.42 19.52
N ILE A 240 7.35 -16.56 18.75
CA ILE A 240 6.95 -17.85 18.17
C ILE A 240 8.00 -18.23 17.12
N LYS A 241 8.55 -19.45 17.21
CA LYS A 241 9.43 -20.00 16.16
C LYS A 241 8.68 -19.98 14.83
N GLU A 242 9.11 -19.14 13.88
CA GLU A 242 8.72 -19.34 12.50
C GLU A 242 9.18 -20.74 12.12
N ALA A 243 8.26 -21.58 11.62
CA ALA A 243 8.64 -22.89 11.13
C ALA A 243 9.72 -22.68 10.06
N GLU A 244 10.95 -23.16 10.30
CA GLU A 244 11.97 -23.23 9.27
C GLU A 244 11.38 -24.07 8.13
N LYS A 245 10.84 -23.39 7.11
CA LYS A 245 10.52 -24.07 5.86
C LYS A 245 11.86 -24.60 5.37
N ASN A 246 12.00 -25.94 5.42
CA ASN A 246 12.87 -26.69 4.53
C ASN A 246 12.88 -25.94 3.20
N LYS A 247 14.03 -25.40 2.79
CA LYS A 247 14.19 -24.74 1.49
C LYS A 247 13.51 -25.65 0.46
N SER A 248 12.30 -25.31 0.04
CA SER A 248 11.59 -26.11 -0.94
C SER A 248 12.47 -26.08 -2.17
N LYS A 249 12.77 -27.24 -2.75
CA LYS A 249 13.49 -27.33 -4.03
C LYS A 249 13.00 -26.23 -4.95
N ASP A 250 13.93 -25.44 -5.48
CA ASP A 250 13.60 -24.28 -6.32
C ASP A 250 12.55 -24.70 -7.36
N GLY A 251 11.43 -23.98 -7.43
CA GLY A 251 10.29 -24.37 -8.27
C GLY A 251 10.67 -24.41 -9.76
N TRP A 252 9.95 -25.21 -10.55
CA TRP A 252 10.16 -25.36 -12.00
C TRP A 252 10.35 -24.02 -12.73
N TRP A 253 9.57 -23.01 -12.37
CA TRP A 253 9.68 -21.66 -12.94
C TRP A 253 11.04 -21.01 -12.68
N LYS A 254 11.59 -21.16 -11.47
CA LYS A 254 12.88 -20.58 -11.11
C LYS A 254 14.02 -21.24 -11.87
N ILE A 255 13.99 -22.58 -11.96
CA ILE A 255 15.04 -23.38 -12.61
C ILE A 255 15.01 -23.21 -14.14
N ASN A 256 13.83 -23.27 -14.77
CA ASN A 256 13.74 -23.35 -16.23
C ASN A 256 13.44 -22.02 -16.92
N VAL A 257 12.94 -21.01 -16.19
CA VAL A 257 12.53 -19.73 -16.80
C VAL A 257 13.27 -18.55 -16.18
N SER A 258 13.15 -18.36 -14.86
CA SER A 258 13.69 -17.18 -14.18
C SER A 258 15.21 -17.13 -14.17
N GLN A 259 15.90 -18.23 -13.83
CA GLN A 259 17.37 -18.26 -13.80
C GLN A 259 17.99 -18.19 -15.21
N PRO A 260 17.57 -18.99 -16.20
CA PRO A 260 18.18 -18.95 -17.53
C PRO A 260 17.99 -17.59 -18.20
N LEU A 261 16.79 -17.01 -18.11
CA LEU A 261 16.53 -15.67 -18.64
C LEU A 261 17.28 -14.59 -17.81
N GLY A 262 17.33 -14.76 -16.49
CA GLY A 262 18.13 -13.96 -15.55
C GLY A 262 19.59 -13.84 -16.00
N ASN A 263 20.21 -15.00 -16.22
CA ASN A 263 21.60 -15.12 -16.65
C ASN A 263 21.79 -14.56 -18.06
N TRP A 264 20.90 -14.89 -19.01
CA TRP A 264 20.99 -14.38 -20.39
C TRP A 264 20.95 -12.84 -20.43
N ILE A 265 20.06 -12.19 -19.68
CA ILE A 265 20.03 -10.72 -19.63
C ILE A 265 21.27 -10.17 -18.92
N LYS A 266 21.73 -10.79 -17.84
CA LYS A 266 22.95 -10.38 -17.15
C LYS A 266 24.18 -10.48 -18.05
N GLU A 267 24.23 -11.47 -18.94
CA GLU A 267 25.31 -11.66 -19.90
C GLU A 267 25.23 -10.71 -21.10
N ASN A 268 24.03 -10.38 -21.58
CA ASN A 268 23.85 -9.57 -22.79
C ASN A 268 23.63 -8.06 -22.55
N PHE A 269 23.08 -7.68 -21.39
CA PHE A 269 22.74 -6.30 -21.03
C PHE A 269 23.34 -5.84 -19.70
N GLY A 270 23.84 -6.76 -18.87
CA GLY A 270 24.45 -6.43 -17.58
C GLY A 270 25.91 -6.01 -17.74
N GLU A 271 26.24 -4.76 -17.44
CA GLU A 271 27.63 -4.43 -17.15
C GLU A 271 28.05 -5.16 -15.86
N LYS A 272 29.22 -5.81 -15.87
CA LYS A 272 29.83 -6.36 -14.65
C LYS A 272 30.33 -5.21 -13.77
N ARG A 273 29.45 -4.59 -13.00
CA ARG A 273 29.82 -3.62 -11.97
C ARG A 273 29.94 -4.33 -10.64
N TYR A 274 31.13 -4.24 -10.04
CA TYR A 274 31.29 -4.50 -8.62
C TYR A 274 30.68 -3.31 -7.89
N VAL A 275 29.42 -3.44 -7.47
CA VAL A 275 28.91 -2.59 -6.41
C VAL A 275 29.56 -3.12 -5.15
N GLU A 276 30.50 -2.37 -4.56
CA GLU A 276 30.88 -2.64 -3.17
C GLU A 276 29.60 -2.58 -2.35
N LYS A 277 29.11 -3.75 -1.93
CA LYS A 277 28.04 -3.79 -0.92
C LYS A 277 28.57 -2.96 0.24
N SER A 278 27.84 -1.91 0.65
CA SER A 278 28.28 -1.08 1.75
C SER A 278 28.66 -2.00 2.92
N ALA A 279 29.95 -2.00 3.28
CA ALA A 279 30.45 -2.83 4.38
C ALA A 279 29.84 -2.41 5.72
N HIS A 280 29.23 -1.22 5.72
CA HIS A 280 28.68 -0.54 6.88
C HIS A 280 27.16 -0.46 6.79
N SER A 281 26.54 -0.58 7.96
CA SER A 281 25.10 -0.51 8.24
C SER A 281 24.87 0.49 9.36
N GLY A 282 23.64 0.96 9.54
CA GLY A 282 23.35 1.89 10.63
C GLY A 282 23.51 1.24 11.99
N ASN A 283 23.93 2.03 12.98
CA ASN A 283 24.17 1.56 14.33
C ASN A 283 22.91 0.98 14.97
N VAL A 284 23.11 0.17 16.02
CA VAL A 284 22.04 -0.52 16.70
C VAL A 284 22.16 -0.32 18.20
N ALA A 285 21.02 -0.12 18.85
CA ALA A 285 20.90 -0.23 20.30
C ALA A 285 19.89 -1.30 20.68
N VAL A 286 20.20 -1.98 21.77
CA VAL A 286 19.33 -3.00 22.35
C VAL A 286 18.76 -2.46 23.65
N ALA A 287 17.46 -2.59 23.83
CA ALA A 287 16.77 -2.38 25.09
C ALA A 287 16.42 -3.74 25.70
N ALA A 288 16.56 -3.86 27.01
CA ALA A 288 16.11 -5.03 27.75
C ALA A 288 14.77 -4.72 28.44
N VAL A 289 13.81 -5.62 28.28
CA VAL A 289 12.48 -5.51 28.87
C VAL A 289 12.12 -6.78 29.63
N ARG A 290 11.52 -6.62 30.80
CA ARG A 290 11.00 -7.71 31.64
C ARG A 290 9.67 -7.30 32.25
N LEU A 291 8.87 -8.29 32.66
CA LEU A 291 7.64 -8.03 33.41
C LEU A 291 7.95 -7.93 34.91
N SER A 292 7.36 -6.95 35.60
CA SER A 292 7.58 -6.75 37.05
C SER A 292 7.03 -7.88 37.93
N LYS A 293 5.94 -8.51 37.51
CA LYS A 293 5.24 -9.57 38.26
C LYS A 293 4.79 -10.69 37.32
N GLN A 294 4.61 -11.89 37.86
CA GLN A 294 4.01 -13.00 37.12
C GLN A 294 2.58 -12.64 36.67
N PRO A 295 2.21 -12.91 35.41
CA PRO A 295 0.84 -12.72 34.94
C PRO A 295 -0.11 -13.75 35.56
N GLU A 296 -1.42 -13.47 35.54
CA GLU A 296 -2.43 -14.42 36.03
C GLU A 296 -2.41 -15.74 35.26
N GLN A 297 -2.85 -16.81 35.92
CA GLN A 297 -2.72 -18.16 35.37
C GLN A 297 -3.46 -18.32 34.03
N GLY A 298 -2.76 -18.78 33.00
CA GLY A 298 -3.27 -18.94 31.64
C GLY A 298 -3.40 -17.64 30.82
N LYS A 299 -3.04 -16.46 31.36
CA LYS A 299 -3.01 -15.19 30.61
C LYS A 299 -1.63 -14.93 30.02
N GLU A 300 -1.60 -14.67 28.72
CA GLU A 300 -0.43 -14.19 28.00
C GLU A 300 -0.47 -12.66 27.89
N MET A 301 0.59 -12.00 28.33
CA MET A 301 0.76 -10.55 28.22
C MET A 301 1.65 -10.26 27.01
N VAL A 302 1.09 -9.60 25.99
CA VAL A 302 1.81 -9.30 24.75
C VAL A 302 2.26 -7.85 24.76
N LEU A 303 3.56 -7.58 24.66
CA LEU A 303 4.11 -6.25 24.46
C LEU A 303 4.28 -6.01 22.96
N ASN A 304 3.47 -5.10 22.42
CA ASN A 304 3.58 -4.62 21.06
C ASN A 304 4.26 -3.25 21.03
N THR A 305 5.46 -3.19 20.47
CA THR A 305 6.23 -1.95 20.39
C THR A 305 6.03 -1.30 19.04
N THR A 306 5.53 -0.06 19.04
CA THR A 306 5.33 0.75 17.82
C THR A 306 5.83 2.16 18.03
N MET A 307 6.30 2.79 16.96
CA MET A 307 6.68 4.20 17.00
C MET A 307 5.43 5.04 17.30
N ASN A 308 5.53 5.92 18.29
CA ASN A 308 4.48 6.87 18.62
C ASN A 308 4.70 8.21 17.92
N ARG A 309 5.90 8.77 18.04
CA ARG A 309 6.30 10.06 17.43
C ARG A 309 7.79 10.08 17.19
N GLY A 310 8.23 10.92 16.25
CA GLY A 310 9.64 11.15 15.96
C GLY A 310 10.00 10.77 14.53
N ASP A 311 11.27 10.47 14.32
CA ASP A 311 11.86 10.26 13.00
C ASP A 311 11.83 8.78 12.59
N ASN A 312 11.25 8.48 11.42
CA ASN A 312 11.20 7.13 10.85
C ASN A 312 12.59 6.57 10.47
N SER A 313 13.62 7.41 10.49
CA SER A 313 15.02 7.01 10.36
C SER A 313 15.51 6.16 11.54
N ILE A 314 14.78 6.14 12.65
CA ILE A 314 15.01 5.22 13.76
C ILE A 314 13.96 4.12 13.62
N SER A 315 14.37 2.87 13.43
CA SER A 315 13.47 1.75 13.15
C SER A 315 13.61 0.66 14.20
N LEU A 316 12.52 -0.05 14.48
CA LEU A 316 12.53 -1.22 15.36
C LEU A 316 12.73 -2.46 14.48
N LEU A 317 13.89 -3.09 14.60
CA LEU A 317 14.24 -4.26 13.79
C LEU A 317 13.68 -5.55 14.39
N HIS A 318 13.82 -5.74 15.70
CA HIS A 318 13.37 -6.94 16.42
C HIS A 318 12.64 -6.58 17.71
N GLY A 319 11.67 -7.41 18.09
CA GLY A 319 10.87 -7.21 19.29
C GLY A 319 9.63 -6.34 19.09
N GLU A 320 9.13 -6.24 17.86
CA GLU A 320 7.83 -5.61 17.56
C GLU A 320 6.69 -6.22 18.39
N ARG A 321 6.74 -7.53 18.63
CA ARG A 321 5.80 -8.28 19.47
C ARG A 321 6.58 -9.24 20.37
N LEU A 322 6.42 -9.12 21.68
CA LEU A 322 7.02 -10.00 22.69
C LEU A 322 5.93 -10.56 23.59
N ALA A 323 5.87 -11.88 23.74
CA ALA A 323 4.86 -12.56 24.54
C ALA A 323 5.41 -13.04 25.89
N PHE A 324 4.78 -12.60 26.97
CA PHE A 324 5.13 -12.94 28.35
C PHE A 324 4.06 -13.84 28.98
N ASN A 325 4.48 -14.95 29.58
CA ASN A 325 3.66 -15.97 30.22
C ASN A 325 4.25 -16.37 31.58
N GLU A 326 3.61 -17.32 32.27
CA GLU A 326 4.05 -17.83 33.57
C GLU A 326 5.47 -18.43 33.59
N ALA A 327 5.97 -18.91 32.46
CA ALA A 327 7.27 -19.60 32.37
C ALA A 327 8.43 -18.67 31.97
N ASN A 328 8.14 -17.49 31.38
CA ASN A 328 9.16 -16.58 30.86
C ASN A 328 9.07 -15.14 31.39
N TRP A 329 8.07 -14.79 32.21
CA TRP A 329 7.89 -13.42 32.73
C TRP A 329 9.12 -12.85 33.44
N ASN A 330 9.90 -13.71 34.10
CA ASN A 330 11.10 -13.34 34.86
C ASN A 330 12.38 -13.30 34.00
N LYS A 331 12.30 -13.69 32.73
CA LYS A 331 13.42 -13.64 31.78
C LYS A 331 13.47 -12.29 31.08
N THR A 332 14.64 -11.92 30.58
CA THR A 332 14.84 -10.67 29.83
C THR A 332 14.54 -10.87 28.35
N ALA A 333 13.64 -10.06 27.81
CA ALA A 333 13.38 -9.93 26.38
C ALA A 333 14.13 -8.72 25.81
N TYR A 334 14.50 -8.78 24.53
CA TYR A 334 15.31 -7.74 23.90
C TYR A 334 14.56 -7.08 22.74
N LEU A 335 14.55 -5.74 22.75
CA LEU A 335 14.11 -4.89 21.65
C LEU A 335 15.35 -4.36 20.93
N VAL A 336 15.34 -4.37 19.60
CA VAL A 336 16.48 -3.93 18.79
C VAL A 336 16.09 -2.76 17.92
N PHE A 337 16.70 -1.61 18.17
CA PHE A 337 16.49 -0.40 17.40
C PHE A 337 17.69 -0.14 16.50
N GLN A 338 17.42 0.09 15.22
CA GLN A 338 18.43 0.40 14.22
C GLN A 338 18.17 1.79 13.65
N ILE A 339 19.21 2.62 13.65
CA ILE A 339 19.19 3.89 12.93
C ILE A 339 19.48 3.66 11.45
N ASP A 340 18.92 4.50 10.60
CA ASP A 340 19.27 4.55 9.18
C ASP A 340 20.77 4.87 9.05
N PRO A 341 21.56 4.11 8.28
CA PRO A 341 22.98 4.37 8.07
C PRO A 341 23.29 5.79 7.57
N LYS A 342 22.29 6.49 7.03
CA LYS A 342 22.44 7.83 6.46
C LYS A 342 22.06 8.96 7.42
N LEU A 343 21.55 8.62 8.61
CA LEU A 343 21.18 9.60 9.61
C LEU A 343 22.44 10.22 10.24
N ASN A 344 22.79 11.44 9.83
CA ASN A 344 24.00 12.14 10.30
C ASN A 344 23.71 13.28 11.29
N THR A 345 22.44 13.56 11.56
CA THR A 345 21.99 14.65 12.45
C THR A 345 21.42 14.10 13.74
N ALA A 346 21.37 14.94 14.78
CA ALA A 346 20.65 14.59 16.00
C ALA A 346 19.17 14.39 15.68
N SER A 347 18.62 13.25 16.10
CA SER A 347 17.23 12.89 15.87
C SER A 347 16.68 12.09 17.04
N THR A 348 15.37 12.13 17.23
CA THR A 348 14.70 11.49 18.36
C THR A 348 13.49 10.70 17.89
N ALA A 349 13.24 9.57 18.54
CA ALA A 349 12.05 8.76 18.34
C ALA A 349 11.52 8.26 19.68
N GLU A 350 10.22 8.44 19.89
CA GLU A 350 9.49 7.85 21.01
C GLU A 350 8.73 6.63 20.49
N TYR A 351 9.05 5.47 21.08
CA TYR A 351 8.31 4.24 20.91
C TYR A 351 7.40 4.00 22.11
N LYS A 352 6.23 3.42 21.83
CA LYS A 352 5.29 2.95 22.84
C LYS A 352 5.11 1.45 22.73
N GLY A 353 5.35 0.76 23.83
CA GLY A 353 4.96 -0.62 24.07
C GLY A 353 3.54 -0.69 24.63
N LEU A 354 2.61 -1.25 23.87
CA LEU A 354 1.23 -1.46 24.29
C LEU A 354 1.02 -2.91 24.67
N SER A 355 0.17 -3.15 25.69
CA SER A 355 -0.20 -4.51 26.14
C SER A 355 -1.70 -4.73 26.23
N GLY A 356 -2.45 -3.92 25.47
CA GLY A 356 -3.90 -4.00 25.44
C GLY A 356 -4.44 -5.26 24.79
N ASN A 357 -5.75 -5.41 24.90
CA ASN A 357 -6.46 -6.49 24.22
C ASN A 357 -6.53 -6.18 22.71
N ILE A 358 -5.55 -6.68 21.97
CA ILE A 358 -5.41 -6.52 20.52
C ILE A 358 -6.66 -7.05 19.78
N PRO A 359 -7.17 -8.28 20.06
CA PRO A 359 -8.42 -8.74 19.47
C PRO A 359 -9.59 -7.78 19.66
N PHE A 360 -9.76 -7.25 20.87
CA PHE A 360 -10.83 -6.31 21.18
C PHE A 360 -10.69 -5.00 20.40
N ALA A 361 -9.49 -4.40 20.38
CA ALA A 361 -9.24 -3.15 19.67
C ALA A 361 -9.56 -3.25 18.17
N TRP A 362 -9.12 -4.34 17.53
CA TRP A 362 -9.44 -4.59 16.12
C TRP A 362 -10.93 -4.89 15.90
N SER A 363 -11.57 -5.67 16.79
CA SER A 363 -13.01 -5.94 16.70
C SER A 363 -13.83 -4.66 16.72
N ILE A 364 -13.54 -3.75 17.67
CA ILE A 364 -14.21 -2.43 17.73
C ILE A 364 -13.91 -1.60 16.49
N THR A 365 -12.67 -1.58 16.00
CA THR A 365 -12.31 -0.86 14.77
C THR A 365 -13.13 -1.34 13.57
N PHE A 366 -13.31 -2.66 13.41
CA PHE A 366 -14.14 -3.22 12.36
C PHE A 366 -15.64 -3.00 12.58
N PHE A 367 -16.12 -2.96 13.82
CA PHE A 367 -17.52 -2.55 14.10
C PHE A 367 -17.79 -1.09 13.74
N VAL A 368 -16.83 -0.19 13.99
CA VAL A 368 -16.93 1.22 13.56
C VAL A 368 -17.01 1.30 12.04
N LEU A 369 -16.18 0.54 11.32
CA LEU A 369 -16.27 0.44 9.86
C LEU A 369 -17.61 -0.14 9.38
N ALA A 370 -18.11 -1.19 10.03
CA ALA A 370 -19.40 -1.77 9.72
C ALA A 370 -20.53 -0.74 9.86
N GLY A 371 -20.54 0.01 10.98
CA GLY A 371 -21.48 1.11 11.21
C GLY A 371 -21.38 2.22 10.17
N LEU A 372 -20.14 2.61 9.79
CA LEU A 372 -19.91 3.59 8.73
C LEU A 372 -20.51 3.14 7.39
N PHE A 373 -20.37 1.86 7.02
CA PHE A 373 -20.93 1.32 5.78
C PHE A 373 -22.46 1.20 5.80
N ILE A 374 -23.05 0.96 6.98
CA ILE A 374 -24.50 1.07 7.17
C ILE A 374 -24.93 2.51 6.90
N VAL A 375 -24.24 3.51 7.45
CA VAL A 375 -24.54 4.94 7.20
C VAL A 375 -24.39 5.28 5.72
N PHE A 376 -23.32 4.84 5.05
CA PHE A 376 -23.15 5.05 3.61
C PHE A 376 -24.28 4.41 2.80
N SER A 377 -24.73 3.21 3.16
CA SER A 377 -25.83 2.55 2.46
C SER A 377 -27.13 3.34 2.53
N PHE A 378 -27.48 3.88 3.71
CA PHE A 378 -28.64 4.75 3.89
C PHE A 378 -28.48 6.08 3.15
N TYR A 379 -27.31 6.70 3.27
CA TYR A 379 -27.01 7.97 2.61
C TYR A 379 -27.12 7.85 1.09
N HIS A 380 -26.45 6.88 0.48
CA HIS A 380 -26.45 6.68 -0.97
C HIS A 380 -27.80 6.21 -1.51
N ARG A 381 -28.58 5.46 -0.72
CA ARG A 381 -29.98 5.11 -1.09
C ARG A 381 -30.82 6.37 -1.34
N VAL A 382 -30.61 7.42 -0.54
CA VAL A 382 -31.32 8.69 -0.65
C VAL A 382 -30.66 9.62 -1.66
N VAL A 383 -29.33 9.80 -1.61
CA VAL A 383 -28.61 10.88 -2.31
C VAL A 383 -28.23 10.54 -3.75
N LEU A 384 -28.08 9.26 -4.12
CA LEU A 384 -27.78 8.93 -5.51
C LEU A 384 -28.94 9.34 -6.43
N PRO A 385 -28.67 10.09 -7.54
CA PRO A 385 -29.70 10.43 -8.52
C PRO A 385 -30.30 9.17 -9.15
N LYS A 386 -31.46 9.29 -9.80
CA LYS A 386 -32.13 8.19 -10.51
C LYS A 386 -32.10 8.47 -12.01
N PRO A 387 -31.04 8.06 -12.74
CA PRO A 387 -30.98 8.24 -14.19
C PRO A 387 -32.05 7.37 -14.88
N ASP A 388 -32.74 7.90 -15.88
CA ASP A 388 -33.77 7.15 -16.64
C ASP A 388 -33.20 5.95 -17.42
N SER A 389 -31.89 5.96 -17.66
CA SER A 389 -31.13 4.88 -18.28
C SER A 389 -30.78 3.73 -17.33
N ASP A 390 -30.90 3.93 -16.01
CA ASP A 390 -30.60 2.90 -15.00
C ASP A 390 -31.83 1.99 -14.80
N LYS A 391 -32.06 1.09 -15.76
CA LYS A 391 -33.17 0.12 -15.75
C LYS A 391 -32.65 -1.31 -15.74
N SER A 392 -33.38 -2.18 -15.05
CA SER A 392 -33.16 -3.63 -15.14
C SER A 392 -33.67 -4.13 -16.49
N HIS A 393 -32.86 -4.88 -17.22
CA HIS A 393 -33.29 -5.53 -18.46
C HIS A 393 -34.17 -6.74 -18.09
N ALA A 394 -35.43 -6.73 -18.53
CA ALA A 394 -36.34 -7.87 -18.33
C ALA A 394 -35.97 -9.02 -19.29
N HIS A 395 -35.99 -10.27 -18.80
CA HIS A 395 -35.72 -11.52 -19.53
C HIS A 395 -34.29 -11.75 -20.01
N LEU A 396 -33.32 -11.77 -19.08
CA LEU A 396 -31.95 -12.21 -19.37
C LEU A 396 -31.63 -13.53 -18.66
N THR A 397 -31.22 -14.54 -19.42
CA THR A 397 -30.65 -15.80 -18.92
C THR A 397 -29.13 -15.65 -18.79
N ALA A 398 -28.47 -16.38 -17.89
CA ALA A 398 -27.01 -16.31 -17.74
C ALA A 398 -26.25 -16.55 -19.06
N GLY A 399 -26.76 -17.44 -19.92
CA GLY A 399 -26.23 -17.67 -21.27
C GLY A 399 -26.41 -16.49 -22.23
N SER A 400 -27.51 -15.75 -22.16
CA SER A 400 -27.73 -14.57 -23.01
C SER A 400 -26.82 -13.42 -22.60
N ILE A 401 -26.60 -13.23 -21.29
CA ILE A 401 -25.65 -12.25 -20.73
C ILE A 401 -24.23 -12.52 -21.23
N MET A 402 -23.78 -13.78 -21.16
CA MET A 402 -22.45 -14.16 -21.61
C MET A 402 -22.29 -14.00 -23.14
N ASN A 403 -23.32 -14.36 -23.91
CA ASN A 403 -23.31 -14.17 -25.35
C ASN A 403 -23.29 -12.69 -25.76
N GLU A 404 -24.04 -11.83 -25.06
CA GLU A 404 -24.04 -10.38 -25.27
C GLU A 404 -22.67 -9.78 -24.92
N PHE A 405 -22.07 -10.21 -23.81
CA PHE A 405 -20.70 -9.86 -23.44
C PHE A 405 -19.68 -10.25 -24.53
N ILE A 406 -19.70 -11.50 -24.99
CA ILE A 406 -18.80 -11.99 -26.05
C ILE A 406 -19.05 -11.24 -27.36
N SER A 407 -20.31 -10.92 -27.66
CA SER A 407 -20.68 -10.15 -28.85
C SER A 407 -20.06 -8.75 -28.81
N THR A 408 -20.18 -8.03 -27.69
CA THR A 408 -19.49 -6.74 -27.57
C THR A 408 -17.98 -6.87 -27.47
N PHE A 409 -17.46 -7.93 -26.83
CA PHE A 409 -16.02 -8.23 -26.86
C PHE A 409 -15.52 -8.26 -28.30
N LYS A 410 -16.19 -9.03 -29.16
CA LYS A 410 -15.89 -9.09 -30.59
C LYS A 410 -16.10 -7.76 -31.30
N SER A 411 -17.12 -6.98 -30.95
CA SER A 411 -17.39 -5.69 -31.60
C SER A 411 -16.31 -4.64 -31.29
N PHE A 412 -15.69 -4.70 -30.11
CA PHE A 412 -14.55 -3.86 -29.76
C PHE A 412 -13.36 -4.06 -30.70
N PHE A 413 -12.95 -5.31 -30.95
CA PHE A 413 -11.86 -5.61 -31.90
C PHE A 413 -12.21 -5.33 -33.36
N LYS A 414 -13.51 -5.15 -33.66
CA LYS A 414 -13.99 -4.73 -34.98
C LYS A 414 -14.03 -3.20 -35.15
N LYS A 415 -13.85 -2.41 -34.08
CA LYS A 415 -13.81 -0.95 -34.20
C LYS A 415 -12.61 -0.52 -35.07
N PRO A 416 -12.79 0.50 -35.93
CA PRO A 416 -11.66 1.07 -36.65
C PRO A 416 -10.62 1.55 -35.63
N GLN A 417 -9.34 1.27 -35.90
CA GLN A 417 -8.21 1.65 -35.04
C GLN A 417 -8.18 0.98 -33.65
N ALA A 418 -8.83 -0.17 -33.43
CA ALA A 418 -8.72 -0.93 -32.17
C ALA A 418 -7.28 -1.25 -31.76
N ALA A 419 -6.44 -1.64 -32.71
CA ALA A 419 -5.01 -1.87 -32.46
C ALA A 419 -4.29 -0.59 -31.98
N ALA A 420 -4.60 0.58 -32.55
CA ALA A 420 -3.99 1.84 -32.15
C ALA A 420 -4.45 2.27 -30.75
N ALA A 421 -5.72 2.02 -30.39
CA ALA A 421 -6.25 2.29 -29.06
C ALA A 421 -5.60 1.39 -28.00
N ILE A 422 -5.46 0.09 -28.27
CA ILE A 422 -4.75 -0.84 -27.37
C ILE A 422 -3.28 -0.42 -27.24
N PHE A 423 -2.63 -0.07 -28.35
CA PHE A 423 -1.25 0.41 -28.34
C PHE A 423 -1.10 1.66 -27.47
N PHE A 424 -1.98 2.66 -27.63
CA PHE A 424 -2.00 3.84 -26.77
C PHE A 424 -2.23 3.46 -25.29
N MET A 425 -3.19 2.57 -25.02
CA MET A 425 -3.52 2.13 -23.66
C MET A 425 -2.32 1.51 -22.93
N LEU A 426 -1.53 0.71 -23.65
CA LEU A 426 -0.36 0.03 -23.12
C LEU A 426 0.83 0.97 -23.00
N THR A 427 1.08 1.80 -24.02
CA THR A 427 2.29 2.63 -24.10
C THR A 427 2.22 3.92 -23.29
N PHE A 428 1.04 4.53 -23.16
CA PHE A 428 0.90 5.84 -22.50
C PHE A 428 1.37 5.84 -21.04
N ARG A 429 1.11 4.75 -20.31
CA ARG A 429 1.55 4.56 -18.91
C ARG A 429 2.78 3.68 -18.78
N PHE A 430 3.33 3.15 -19.88
CA PHE A 430 4.36 2.14 -19.82
C PHE A 430 5.60 2.62 -19.08
N SER A 431 6.11 3.81 -19.45
CA SER A 431 7.31 4.39 -18.86
C SER A 431 7.14 4.75 -17.38
N GLU A 432 5.98 5.29 -17.01
CA GLU A 432 5.64 5.60 -15.61
C GLU A 432 5.54 4.33 -14.76
N ALA A 433 4.92 3.27 -15.29
CA ALA A 433 4.79 2.01 -14.57
C ALA A 433 6.16 1.36 -14.27
N GLN A 434 7.18 1.59 -15.13
CA GLN A 434 8.55 1.15 -14.86
C GLN A 434 9.20 1.97 -13.75
N ILE A 435 9.15 3.30 -13.84
CA ILE A 435 9.86 4.16 -12.89
C ILE A 435 9.30 4.03 -11.48
N LEU A 436 7.98 3.87 -11.32
CA LEU A 436 7.31 3.72 -10.02
C LEU A 436 7.96 2.66 -9.10
N LYS A 437 8.53 1.59 -9.67
CA LYS A 437 9.19 0.54 -8.89
C LYS A 437 10.58 0.93 -8.42
N LEU A 438 11.24 1.81 -9.16
CA LEU A 438 12.59 2.28 -8.87
C LEU A 438 12.61 3.50 -7.97
N ILE A 439 11.52 4.26 -7.87
CA ILE A 439 11.48 5.49 -7.07
C ILE A 439 11.92 5.21 -5.63
N ASN A 440 11.32 4.23 -4.96
CA ASN A 440 11.66 3.95 -3.56
C ASN A 440 13.13 3.53 -3.40
N PRO A 441 13.66 2.53 -4.14
CA PRO A 441 15.08 2.23 -4.12
C PRO A 441 15.96 3.44 -4.48
N PHE A 442 15.68 4.18 -5.55
CA PHE A 442 16.48 5.35 -5.95
C PHE A 442 16.55 6.42 -4.86
N LEU A 443 15.42 6.72 -4.21
CA LEU A 443 15.40 7.68 -3.11
C LEU A 443 16.19 7.18 -1.90
N LEU A 444 16.02 5.90 -1.56
CA LEU A 444 16.56 5.25 -0.36
C LEU A 444 17.93 4.61 -0.54
N ASP A 445 18.49 4.53 -1.74
CA ASP A 445 19.82 3.97 -1.98
C ASP A 445 20.88 5.04 -1.77
N SER A 446 22.10 4.62 -1.42
CA SER A 446 23.20 5.54 -1.14
C SER A 446 23.71 6.22 -2.43
N ARG A 447 24.29 7.40 -2.31
CA ARG A 447 24.71 8.21 -3.47
C ARG A 447 25.87 7.59 -4.26
N ASP A 448 26.77 6.90 -3.57
CA ASP A 448 27.87 6.10 -4.15
C ASP A 448 27.34 5.01 -5.09
N ILE A 449 26.12 4.55 -4.82
CA ILE A 449 25.42 3.58 -5.63
C ILE A 449 24.30 4.23 -6.48
N GLY A 450 24.46 5.50 -6.87
CA GLY A 450 23.54 6.15 -7.81
C GLY A 450 22.17 6.57 -7.24
N GLY A 451 21.93 6.39 -5.93
CA GLY A 451 20.70 6.85 -5.25
C GLY A 451 20.77 8.31 -4.78
N LEU A 452 19.72 8.79 -4.09
CA LEU A 452 19.67 10.12 -3.48
C LEU A 452 20.06 10.15 -2.01
N GLY A 453 20.24 9.01 -1.35
CA GLY A 453 20.70 9.03 0.03
C GLY A 453 19.65 9.49 1.05
N LEU A 454 18.36 9.52 0.71
CA LEU A 454 17.33 9.96 1.65
C LEU A 454 17.11 8.90 2.73
N THR A 455 16.75 9.39 3.90
CA THR A 455 16.26 8.56 5.00
C THR A 455 14.81 8.15 4.76
N THR A 456 14.38 7.09 5.43
CA THR A 456 12.98 6.63 5.37
C THR A 456 11.99 7.70 5.83
N GLY A 457 12.36 8.54 6.81
CA GLY A 457 11.55 9.67 7.26
C GLY A 457 11.35 10.73 6.19
N GLU A 458 12.42 11.11 5.50
CA GLU A 458 12.36 12.10 4.42
C GLU A 458 11.54 11.59 3.24
N VAL A 459 11.71 10.32 2.83
CA VAL A 459 10.88 9.73 1.77
C VAL A 459 9.39 9.77 2.14
N GLY A 460 9.06 9.46 3.40
CA GLY A 460 7.70 9.57 3.92
C GLY A 460 7.12 11.00 3.81
N LEU A 461 7.92 12.03 4.11
CA LEU A 461 7.51 13.43 3.97
C LEU A 461 7.33 13.84 2.50
N VAL A 462 8.32 13.51 1.66
CA VAL A 462 8.38 13.86 0.25
C VAL A 462 7.20 13.23 -0.52
N TYR A 463 7.01 11.91 -0.41
CA TYR A 463 5.96 11.21 -1.16
C TYR A 463 4.60 11.21 -0.44
N GLY A 464 4.60 11.07 0.88
CA GLY A 464 3.38 10.99 1.68
C GLY A 464 2.66 12.33 1.85
N THR A 465 3.38 13.46 1.78
CA THR A 465 2.78 14.80 1.92
C THR A 465 2.84 15.58 0.61
N ILE A 466 4.04 15.94 0.16
CA ILE A 466 4.24 16.80 -1.01
C ILE A 466 3.70 16.11 -2.28
N GLY A 467 3.98 14.82 -2.43
CA GLY A 467 3.48 14.04 -3.55
C GLY A 467 1.96 14.01 -3.64
N ILE A 468 1.26 13.78 -2.52
CA ILE A 468 -0.21 13.75 -2.49
C ILE A 468 -0.81 15.11 -2.85
N ILE A 469 -0.21 16.21 -2.40
CA ILE A 469 -0.65 17.57 -2.73
C ILE A 469 -0.49 17.81 -4.23
N GLY A 470 0.70 17.56 -4.78
CA GLY A 470 0.99 17.75 -6.21
C GLY A 470 0.02 16.97 -7.09
N LEU A 471 -0.16 15.70 -6.76
CA LEU A 471 -1.06 14.80 -7.46
C LEU A 471 -2.53 15.27 -7.47
N THR A 472 -3.01 15.72 -6.31
CA THR A 472 -4.38 16.21 -6.15
C THR A 472 -4.61 17.45 -7.00
N LEU A 473 -3.67 18.40 -6.97
CA LEU A 473 -3.73 19.61 -7.80
C LEU A 473 -3.68 19.27 -9.29
N GLY A 474 -2.78 18.37 -9.69
CA GLY A 474 -2.64 17.91 -11.08
C GLY A 474 -3.93 17.30 -11.63
N GLY A 475 -4.55 16.38 -10.88
CA GLY A 475 -5.80 15.74 -11.29
C GLY A 475 -6.99 16.70 -11.38
N ILE A 476 -7.14 17.61 -10.41
CA ILE A 476 -8.23 18.61 -10.41
C ILE A 476 -8.05 19.59 -11.57
N ILE A 477 -6.85 20.14 -11.76
CA ILE A 477 -6.57 21.08 -12.85
C ILE A 477 -6.72 20.38 -14.20
N GLY A 478 -6.21 19.16 -14.35
CA GLY A 478 -6.36 18.33 -15.54
C GLY A 478 -7.82 18.15 -15.94
N GLY A 479 -8.67 17.79 -14.98
CA GLY A 479 -10.10 17.64 -15.20
C GLY A 479 -10.78 18.94 -15.66
N LEU A 480 -10.45 20.06 -14.99
CA LEU A 480 -11.03 21.37 -15.30
C LEU A 480 -10.63 21.89 -16.68
N VAL A 481 -9.36 21.78 -17.05
CA VAL A 481 -8.89 22.30 -18.34
C VAL A 481 -9.39 21.47 -19.51
N ALA A 482 -9.45 20.14 -19.35
CA ALA A 482 -9.99 19.26 -20.37
C ALA A 482 -11.51 19.43 -20.55
N ALA A 483 -12.24 19.68 -19.45
CA ALA A 483 -13.66 20.03 -19.49
C ALA A 483 -13.93 21.35 -20.25
N LYS A 484 -13.07 22.36 -20.09
CA LYS A 484 -13.22 23.67 -20.75
C LYS A 484 -12.74 23.68 -22.20
N GLY A 485 -11.60 23.05 -22.49
CA GLY A 485 -10.91 23.16 -23.79
C GLY A 485 -10.99 21.92 -24.68
N GLY A 486 -11.59 20.84 -24.21
CA GLY A 486 -11.70 19.57 -24.91
C GLY A 486 -10.40 18.76 -24.93
N LEU A 487 -10.50 17.44 -25.10
CA LEU A 487 -9.35 16.54 -25.07
C LEU A 487 -8.35 16.82 -26.20
N ARG A 488 -8.82 17.10 -27.42
CA ARG A 488 -7.92 17.28 -28.59
C ARG A 488 -6.87 18.38 -28.38
N LYS A 489 -7.24 19.48 -27.72
CA LYS A 489 -6.32 20.59 -27.42
C LYS A 489 -5.34 20.24 -26.30
N TRP A 490 -5.84 19.57 -25.26
CA TRP A 490 -5.08 19.31 -24.03
C TRP A 490 -4.30 18.00 -24.03
N LEU A 491 -4.55 17.10 -24.99
CA LEU A 491 -3.88 15.81 -25.11
C LEU A 491 -2.36 15.97 -25.15
N TRP A 492 -1.83 16.85 -26.01
CA TRP A 492 -0.39 17.07 -26.13
C TRP A 492 0.24 17.63 -24.84
N PRO A 493 -0.26 18.76 -24.26
CA PRO A 493 0.24 19.23 -22.97
C PRO A 493 0.21 18.17 -21.85
N MET A 494 -0.85 17.36 -21.78
CA MET A 494 -0.98 16.29 -20.79
C MET A 494 0.01 15.15 -21.03
N THR A 495 0.27 14.78 -22.28
CA THR A 495 1.31 13.80 -22.63
C THR A 495 2.71 14.32 -22.29
N PHE A 496 3.03 15.57 -22.63
CA PHE A 496 4.32 16.16 -22.25
C PHE A 496 4.51 16.24 -20.74
N SER A 497 3.42 16.45 -20.00
CA SER A 497 3.42 16.40 -18.54
C SER A 497 3.78 15.01 -17.99
N MET A 498 3.38 13.92 -18.66
CA MET A 498 3.83 12.56 -18.32
C MET A 498 5.30 12.29 -18.67
N LEU A 499 5.89 13.05 -19.59
CA LEU A 499 7.32 12.98 -19.86
C LEU A 499 8.11 13.81 -18.85
N LEU A 500 7.52 14.91 -18.36
CA LEU A 500 8.10 15.75 -17.32
C LEU A 500 8.31 14.96 -16.02
N THR A 501 7.43 14.02 -15.68
CA THR A 501 7.59 13.14 -14.51
C THR A 501 8.92 12.38 -14.56
N ILE A 502 9.24 11.81 -15.72
CA ILE A 502 10.50 11.09 -15.94
C ILE A 502 11.68 12.07 -15.97
N ALA A 503 11.51 13.23 -16.60
CA ALA A 503 12.56 14.25 -16.69
C ALA A 503 13.00 14.74 -15.31
N THR A 504 12.09 14.84 -14.33
CA THR A 504 12.46 15.22 -12.95
C THR A 504 13.34 14.16 -12.28
N PHE A 505 13.04 12.88 -12.46
CA PHE A 505 13.86 11.80 -11.93
C PHE A 505 15.19 11.67 -12.65
N LEU A 506 15.21 11.89 -13.96
CA LEU A 506 16.44 11.96 -14.74
C LEU A 506 17.33 13.13 -14.27
N TYR A 507 16.73 14.28 -13.98
CA TYR A 507 17.45 15.42 -13.41
C TYR A 507 18.01 15.10 -12.02
N LEU A 508 17.21 14.47 -11.15
CA LEU A 508 17.66 14.04 -9.83
C LEU A 508 18.76 12.98 -9.91
N SER A 509 18.71 12.10 -10.91
CA SER A 509 19.74 11.08 -11.12
C SER A 509 21.07 11.71 -11.55
N PHE A 510 21.05 12.71 -12.45
CA PHE A 510 22.28 13.41 -12.85
C PHE A 510 22.87 14.31 -11.77
N THR A 511 22.01 15.00 -11.01
CA THR A 511 22.49 15.97 -10.02
C THR A 511 22.78 15.36 -8.66
N GLN A 512 22.15 14.22 -8.32
CA GLN A 512 22.21 13.55 -7.02
C GLN A 512 22.15 14.52 -5.82
N THR A 513 21.31 15.55 -5.94
CA THR A 513 21.33 16.71 -5.04
C THR A 513 21.11 16.33 -3.57
N GLU A 514 21.72 17.11 -2.67
CA GLU A 514 21.49 17.04 -1.22
C GLU A 514 20.33 17.94 -0.77
N SER A 515 19.88 18.85 -1.64
CA SER A 515 18.84 19.81 -1.30
C SER A 515 17.47 19.14 -1.25
N LEU A 516 16.97 18.90 -0.04
CA LEU A 516 15.63 18.36 0.19
C LEU A 516 14.52 19.26 -0.40
N ILE A 517 14.76 20.57 -0.50
CA ILE A 517 13.85 21.52 -1.17
C ILE A 517 13.76 21.19 -2.66
N LEU A 518 14.89 20.98 -3.32
CA LEU A 518 14.93 20.66 -4.76
C LEU A 518 14.28 19.29 -5.04
N ILE A 519 14.55 18.30 -4.18
CA ILE A 519 13.90 16.98 -4.24
C ILE A 519 12.38 17.13 -4.11
N ASN A 520 11.89 17.90 -3.13
CA ASN A 520 10.47 18.15 -2.94
C ASN A 520 9.83 18.84 -4.16
N ILE A 521 10.50 19.81 -4.78
CA ILE A 521 10.02 20.47 -6.00
C ILE A 521 9.93 19.47 -7.15
N CYS A 522 10.97 18.65 -7.36
CA CYS A 522 10.98 17.63 -8.40
C CYS A 522 9.85 16.60 -8.20
N VAL A 523 9.67 16.07 -6.99
CA VAL A 523 8.59 15.13 -6.68
C VAL A 523 7.21 15.78 -6.77
N PHE A 524 7.08 17.04 -6.39
CA PHE A 524 5.84 17.79 -6.59
C PHE A 524 5.49 17.88 -8.07
N ILE A 525 6.46 18.28 -8.92
CA ILE A 525 6.28 18.38 -10.37
C ILE A 525 5.96 17.01 -10.97
N GLU A 526 6.61 15.95 -10.50
CA GLU A 526 6.34 14.58 -10.91
C GLU A 526 4.91 14.16 -10.61
N GLN A 527 4.50 14.26 -9.35
CA GLN A 527 3.16 13.86 -8.93
C GLN A 527 2.08 14.74 -9.54
N PHE A 528 2.33 16.05 -9.65
CA PHE A 528 1.45 16.96 -10.38
C PHE A 528 1.33 16.56 -11.85
N GLY A 529 2.45 16.33 -12.50
CA GLY A 529 2.51 16.02 -13.92
C GLY A 529 1.83 14.70 -14.22
N TYR A 530 1.94 13.74 -13.30
CA TYR A 530 1.24 12.48 -13.33
C TYR A 530 -0.28 12.66 -13.19
N GLY A 531 -0.76 13.36 -12.16
CA GLY A 531 -2.20 13.61 -11.99
C GLY A 531 -2.83 14.34 -13.16
N PHE A 532 -2.11 15.34 -13.70
CA PHE A 532 -2.53 16.10 -14.87
C PHE A 532 -2.57 15.23 -16.13
N GLY A 533 -1.49 14.49 -16.40
CA GLY A 533 -1.36 13.61 -17.56
C GLY A 533 -2.31 12.41 -17.55
N PHE A 534 -2.56 11.83 -16.37
CA PHE A 534 -3.48 10.71 -16.19
C PHE A 534 -4.92 11.08 -16.59
N THR A 535 -5.28 12.36 -16.49
CA THR A 535 -6.60 12.83 -16.94
C THR A 535 -6.79 12.64 -18.46
N ALA A 536 -5.75 12.84 -19.27
CA ALA A 536 -5.83 12.59 -20.71
C ALA A 536 -6.07 11.11 -21.03
N TYR A 537 -5.36 10.22 -20.32
CA TYR A 537 -5.52 8.77 -20.48
C TYR A 537 -6.96 8.34 -20.23
N MET A 538 -7.52 8.77 -19.09
CA MET A 538 -8.89 8.45 -18.72
C MET A 538 -9.89 9.05 -19.73
N LEU A 539 -9.72 10.31 -20.14
CA LEU A 539 -10.61 10.94 -21.12
C LEU A 539 -10.57 10.24 -22.47
N TYR A 540 -9.38 9.90 -22.97
CA TYR A 540 -9.22 9.15 -24.20
C TYR A 540 -9.99 7.83 -24.15
N LEU A 541 -9.86 7.09 -23.04
CA LEU A 541 -10.58 5.85 -22.83
C LEU A 541 -12.09 6.05 -22.81
N MET A 542 -12.59 7.11 -22.17
CA MET A 542 -14.01 7.45 -22.17
C MET A 542 -14.52 7.78 -23.60
N TYR A 543 -13.77 8.56 -24.38
CA TYR A 543 -14.16 8.91 -25.76
C TYR A 543 -14.09 7.73 -26.71
N TYR A 544 -13.04 6.89 -26.63
CA TYR A 544 -12.91 5.68 -27.45
C TYR A 544 -14.04 4.67 -27.16
N SER A 545 -14.50 4.67 -25.92
CA SER A 545 -15.58 3.82 -25.43
C SER A 545 -16.96 4.36 -25.85
N ASP A 546 -17.15 5.68 -25.95
CA ASP A 546 -18.40 6.30 -26.46
C ASP A 546 -18.62 5.99 -27.96
N GLY A 547 -19.49 4.99 -28.25
CA GLY A 547 -19.96 4.61 -29.58
C GLY A 547 -21.41 4.07 -29.52
N GLU A 548 -21.92 3.40 -30.58
CA GLU A 548 -23.33 2.91 -30.64
C GLU A 548 -23.76 2.00 -29.48
N GLN A 549 -22.82 1.42 -28.72
CA GLN A 549 -23.09 0.62 -27.52
C GLN A 549 -22.53 1.27 -26.24
N LYS A 550 -22.98 2.49 -25.92
CA LYS A 550 -22.63 3.22 -24.67
C LYS A 550 -22.86 2.42 -23.37
N ASN A 551 -23.74 1.42 -23.40
CA ASN A 551 -24.14 0.62 -22.24
C ASN A 551 -23.57 -0.80 -22.25
N SER A 552 -22.58 -1.12 -23.11
CA SER A 552 -22.05 -2.47 -23.15
C SER A 552 -21.09 -2.76 -21.97
N PRO A 553 -21.12 -3.98 -21.41
CA PRO A 553 -20.16 -4.43 -20.40
C PRO A 553 -18.68 -4.28 -20.78
N LEU A 554 -18.32 -4.35 -22.07
CA LEU A 554 -16.92 -4.16 -22.48
C LEU A 554 -16.49 -2.70 -22.53
N CYS A 555 -17.44 -1.84 -22.91
CA CYS A 555 -17.28 -0.40 -22.86
C CYS A 555 -17.10 0.04 -21.40
N HIS A 556 -17.89 -0.54 -20.49
CA HIS A 556 -17.67 -0.42 -19.05
C HIS A 556 -16.31 -0.98 -18.61
N LEU A 557 -15.85 -2.13 -19.13
CA LEU A 557 -14.56 -2.73 -18.79
C LEU A 557 -13.34 -1.85 -19.16
N TYR A 558 -13.34 -1.23 -20.33
CA TYR A 558 -12.25 -0.34 -20.75
C TYR A 558 -12.33 1.04 -20.10
N ARG A 559 -13.55 1.57 -19.92
CA ARG A 559 -13.78 2.75 -19.10
C ARG A 559 -13.31 2.49 -17.67
N PHE A 560 -13.53 1.29 -17.16
CA PHE A 560 -13.12 0.78 -15.86
C PHE A 560 -11.59 0.66 -15.70
N TYR A 561 -10.87 0.09 -16.68
CA TYR A 561 -9.39 0.07 -16.66
C TYR A 561 -8.76 1.47 -16.79
N GLY A 562 -9.49 2.41 -17.40
CA GLY A 562 -9.12 3.82 -17.45
C GLY A 562 -9.47 4.64 -16.23
N THR A 563 -10.43 4.19 -15.42
CA THR A 563 -10.95 4.95 -14.27
C THR A 563 -10.27 4.62 -12.96
N ARG A 564 -9.71 3.42 -12.79
CA ARG A 564 -8.92 3.09 -11.60
C ARG A 564 -7.48 3.56 -11.71
N TYR A 565 -7.09 4.35 -10.71
CA TYR A 565 -5.75 4.88 -10.54
C TYR A 565 -4.68 3.76 -10.39
N ASP A 566 -5.00 2.69 -9.67
CA ASP A 566 -4.04 1.59 -9.36
C ASP A 566 -4.05 0.44 -10.38
N ASP A 567 -5.18 0.15 -11.04
CA ASP A 567 -5.36 -1.08 -11.83
C ASP A 567 -4.68 -1.09 -13.20
N THR A 568 -4.48 0.06 -13.85
CA THR A 568 -3.84 0.06 -15.17
C THR A 568 -2.37 -0.35 -15.08
N GLY A 569 -1.70 0.01 -13.99
CA GLY A 569 -0.38 -0.56 -13.66
C GLY A 569 -0.47 -2.08 -13.51
N TYR A 570 -1.59 -2.62 -13.02
CA TYR A 570 -1.80 -4.06 -12.88
C TYR A 570 -2.21 -4.79 -14.16
N VAL A 571 -2.87 -4.18 -15.13
CA VAL A 571 -3.07 -4.80 -16.46
C VAL A 571 -1.73 -4.90 -17.19
N CYS A 572 -0.84 -3.91 -17.06
CA CYS A 572 0.55 -4.06 -17.47
C CYS A 572 1.28 -5.13 -16.63
N ARG A 573 1.08 -5.24 -15.31
CA ARG A 573 1.64 -6.32 -14.46
C ARG A 573 1.04 -7.70 -14.76
N MET A 574 -0.21 -7.78 -15.23
CA MET A 574 -0.93 -9.02 -15.54
C MET A 574 -0.59 -9.47 -16.95
N ALA A 575 -0.60 -8.56 -17.94
CA ALA A 575 -0.01 -8.78 -19.25
C ALA A 575 1.43 -9.29 -19.08
N ALA A 576 2.22 -8.65 -18.21
CA ALA A 576 3.55 -9.12 -17.85
C ALA A 576 3.57 -10.50 -17.15
N ARG A 577 2.60 -10.82 -16.30
CA ARG A 577 2.45 -12.16 -15.68
C ARG A 577 2.08 -13.25 -16.68
N THR A 578 1.18 -12.98 -17.63
CA THR A 578 0.69 -13.96 -18.61
C THR A 578 1.64 -14.14 -19.80
N THR A 579 2.48 -13.17 -20.13
CA THR A 579 3.49 -13.28 -21.21
C THR A 579 4.88 -13.68 -20.70
N GLY A 580 5.03 -14.01 -19.41
CA GLY A 580 6.35 -14.32 -18.80
C GLY A 580 7.25 -13.10 -18.58
N LEU A 581 6.76 -11.89 -18.86
CA LEU A 581 7.42 -10.61 -18.62
C LEU A 581 7.52 -10.20 -17.13
N GLN A 582 7.01 -10.98 -16.18
CA GLN A 582 7.34 -10.78 -14.76
C GLN A 582 8.84 -11.03 -14.51
N SER A 583 9.44 -11.92 -15.30
CA SER A 583 10.89 -12.03 -15.38
C SER A 583 11.49 -10.76 -15.99
N PHE A 584 10.86 -10.08 -16.95
CA PHE A 584 11.31 -8.77 -17.49
C PHE A 584 11.10 -7.57 -16.54
N LEU A 585 10.27 -7.72 -15.50
CA LEU A 585 10.08 -6.73 -14.43
C LEU A 585 10.99 -7.03 -13.23
N HIS A 586 11.32 -8.29 -12.94
CA HIS A 586 12.41 -8.62 -12.00
C HIS A 586 13.79 -8.47 -12.64
N LEU A 587 13.91 -8.75 -13.92
CA LEU A 587 15.00 -8.32 -14.79
C LEU A 587 14.88 -6.85 -15.13
N GLY A 588 13.73 -6.22 -14.91
CA GLY A 588 13.55 -4.78 -14.97
C GLY A 588 14.06 -4.16 -13.69
N ASP A 589 13.78 -4.73 -12.53
CA ASP A 589 14.40 -4.37 -11.26
C ASP A 589 15.92 -4.64 -11.32
N ASP A 590 16.39 -5.79 -11.82
CA ASP A 590 17.84 -6.06 -11.98
C ASP A 590 18.48 -5.29 -13.16
N MET A 591 17.79 -5.03 -14.28
CA MET A 591 18.32 -4.21 -15.39
C MET A 591 18.29 -2.75 -15.01
N LEU A 592 17.22 -2.22 -14.45
CA LEU A 592 17.10 -0.80 -14.10
C LEU A 592 17.94 -0.48 -12.87
N HIS A 593 18.09 -1.38 -11.90
CA HIS A 593 19.09 -1.24 -10.84
C HIS A 593 20.52 -1.27 -11.42
N ASN A 594 20.78 -1.91 -12.57
CA ASN A 594 22.07 -1.81 -13.27
C ASN A 594 22.17 -0.63 -14.27
N THR A 595 21.05 -0.15 -14.83
CA THR A 595 20.98 0.93 -15.84
C THR A 595 20.91 2.32 -15.17
N TYR A 596 20.40 2.41 -13.93
CA TYR A 596 20.48 3.63 -13.11
C TYR A 596 21.93 4.09 -12.92
N TYR A 597 22.86 3.15 -12.80
CA TYR A 597 24.29 3.43 -12.63
C TYR A 597 24.95 3.72 -13.98
N SER A 598 24.43 3.20 -15.09
CA SER A 598 25.07 3.31 -16.40
C SER A 598 25.04 4.72 -16.99
N SER A 599 24.07 5.55 -16.60
CA SER A 599 23.87 6.88 -17.20
C SER A 599 24.53 8.04 -16.47
N ILE A 600 24.91 7.90 -15.20
CA ILE A 600 25.37 9.03 -14.37
C ILE A 600 26.90 9.23 -14.41
N THR A 601 27.69 8.23 -14.85
CA THR A 601 29.17 8.32 -14.85
C THR A 601 29.81 8.72 -16.18
N ALA A 602 29.01 9.02 -17.21
CA ALA A 602 29.54 9.58 -18.46
C ALA A 602 30.13 11.00 -18.29
N GLN A 603 29.98 11.64 -17.12
CA GLN A 603 30.39 13.02 -16.89
C GLN A 603 31.66 13.21 -16.03
N ASN A 604 32.30 12.13 -15.57
CA ASN A 604 33.61 12.19 -14.90
C ASN A 604 34.78 11.67 -15.76
N ARG A 605 34.58 11.58 -17.08
CA ARG A 605 35.66 11.41 -18.06
C ARG A 605 35.55 12.45 -19.17
N SER A 606 35.78 13.70 -18.80
CA SER A 606 36.36 14.73 -19.66
C SER A 606 37.11 15.73 -18.80
#